data_AF-A0A090VM09-F1
#
_entry.id   AF-A0A090VM09-F1
#
_cell.length_a   1.000
_cell.length_b   1.000
_cell.length_c   1.000
_cell.angle_alpha   90.00
_cell.angle_beta   90.00
_cell.angle_gamma   90.00
#
_symmetry.space_group_name_H-M   'P 1'
#
loop_
_entity.id
_entity.type
_entity.pdbx_description
1 polymer ?
#
loop_
_entity_poly.entity_id
_entity_poly.type
_entity_poly.pdbx_seq_one_letter_code
_entity_poly.pdbx_strand_id
1 'polypeptide(L)'
;MVIFDSKDVIDTIKLDGNNRFTYKIENLKPGFYTFRHGGEIQMFLLEPGDSLMFRLNTFDFDESLVYTGKGAKKNNYLINDFLKSEKEEKQVFKFCQLSPEAFTKKIDSIRAEKNKKLKKYQEKHNTSELFNKIAQANIDYDYYSSKEIYPFVHYGRNKKKLLKHYLLIFTTTEKI
;
A
#
# COMPACT_ATOMS: atom_id res chain seq x y z
N MET A 1 -3.47 13.70 -19.05
CA MET A 1 -3.30 13.14 -17.68
C MET A 1 -3.89 14.14 -16.71
N VAL A 2 -4.55 13.71 -15.64
CA VAL A 2 -5.10 14.63 -14.63
C VAL A 2 -4.43 14.35 -13.29
N ILE A 3 -3.98 15.39 -12.59
CA ILE A 3 -3.42 15.30 -11.23
C ILE A 3 -4.47 15.77 -10.23
N PHE A 4 -4.64 14.99 -9.17
CA PHE A 4 -5.54 15.29 -8.06
C PHE A 4 -4.78 15.36 -6.74
N ASP A 5 -5.25 16.22 -5.84
CA ASP A 5 -5.01 16.16 -4.39
C ASP A 5 -6.36 15.81 -3.76
N SER A 6 -6.46 14.62 -3.18
CA SER A 6 -7.73 14.05 -2.72
C SER A 6 -8.80 14.04 -3.83
N LYS A 7 -9.80 14.93 -3.77
CA LYS A 7 -10.89 15.03 -4.75
C LYS A 7 -10.77 16.23 -5.68
N ASP A 8 -9.83 17.13 -5.41
CA ASP A 8 -9.68 18.37 -6.14
C ASP A 8 -8.73 18.16 -7.33
N VAL A 9 -9.19 18.54 -8.52
CA VAL A 9 -8.34 18.58 -9.72
C VAL A 9 -7.32 19.70 -9.51
N ILE A 10 -6.05 19.34 -9.44
CA ILE A 10 -4.96 20.33 -9.41
C ILE A 10 -4.73 20.85 -10.81
N ASP A 11 -4.57 19.94 -11.78
CA ASP A 11 -4.35 20.32 -13.18
C ASP A 11 -4.61 19.18 -14.17
N THR A 12 -4.82 19.55 -15.44
CA THR A 12 -4.82 18.64 -16.58
C THR A 12 -3.56 18.85 -17.41
N ILE A 13 -2.68 17.86 -17.39
CA ILE A 13 -1.40 17.90 -18.08
C ILE A 13 -1.53 17.24 -19.45
N LYS A 14 -1.23 18.01 -20.50
CA LYS A 14 -1.10 17.52 -21.87
C LYS A 14 0.29 16.92 -22.09
N LEU A 15 0.36 15.88 -22.91
CA LEU A 15 1.63 15.35 -23.38
C LEU A 15 2.20 16.26 -24.47
N ASP A 16 3.53 16.36 -24.54
CA ASP A 16 4.25 16.96 -25.65
C ASP A 16 4.28 16.02 -26.86
N GLY A 17 4.86 16.48 -27.98
CA GLY A 17 4.98 15.68 -29.21
C GLY A 17 5.82 14.40 -29.10
N ASN A 18 6.49 14.18 -27.96
CA ASN A 18 7.28 12.99 -27.66
C ASN A 18 6.65 12.10 -26.58
N ASN A 19 5.35 12.29 -26.29
CA ASN A 19 4.62 11.60 -25.22
C ASN A 19 5.22 11.81 -23.82
N ARG A 20 5.79 12.99 -23.55
CA ARG A 20 6.32 13.39 -22.23
C ARG A 20 5.48 14.50 -21.64
N PHE A 21 5.61 14.70 -20.35
CA PHE A 21 5.11 15.90 -19.71
C PHE A 21 6.07 16.34 -18.60
N THR A 22 6.03 17.63 -18.29
CA THR A 22 6.74 18.23 -17.16
C THR A 22 5.77 19.16 -16.46
N TYR A 23 5.67 19.03 -15.14
CA TYR A 23 4.79 19.87 -14.34
C TYR A 23 5.46 20.24 -13.03
N LYS A 24 5.25 21.48 -12.59
CA LYS A 24 5.75 22.00 -11.33
C LYS A 24 4.57 22.43 -10.47
N ILE A 25 4.46 21.85 -9.28
CA ILE A 25 3.44 22.22 -8.30
C ILE A 25 4.03 23.34 -7.43
N GLU A 26 3.46 24.54 -7.52
CA GLU A 26 3.79 25.64 -6.61
C GLU A 26 3.07 25.42 -5.25
N ASN A 27 3.73 25.76 -4.14
CA ASN A 27 3.20 25.61 -2.77
C ASN A 27 2.69 24.19 -2.44
N LEU A 28 3.43 23.17 -2.86
CA LEU A 28 3.10 21.77 -2.61
C LEU A 28 2.87 21.48 -1.12
N LYS A 29 1.74 20.85 -0.81
CA LYS A 29 1.47 20.30 0.53
C LYS A 29 1.98 18.86 0.59
N PRO A 30 2.69 18.45 1.67
CA PRO A 30 3.06 17.05 1.83
C PRO A 30 1.83 16.14 1.83
N GLY A 31 1.83 15.10 1.02
CA GLY A 31 0.68 14.21 0.92
C GLY A 31 0.67 13.30 -0.29
N PHE A 32 -0.41 12.54 -0.41
CA PHE A 32 -0.66 11.72 -1.58
C PHE A 32 -1.29 12.52 -2.69
N TYR A 33 -0.70 12.37 -3.88
CA TYR A 33 -1.20 12.90 -5.13
C TYR A 33 -1.55 11.74 -6.02
N THR A 34 -2.52 11.96 -6.90
CA THR A 34 -3.00 10.92 -7.80
C THR A 34 -2.82 11.39 -9.23
N PHE A 35 -2.30 10.52 -10.10
CA PHE A 35 -2.39 10.74 -11.54
C PHE A 35 -3.34 9.70 -12.15
N ARG A 36 -4.13 10.16 -13.12
CA ARG A 36 -5.08 9.34 -13.86
C ARG A 36 -4.77 9.34 -15.35
N HIS A 37 -4.80 8.15 -15.95
CA HIS A 37 -4.73 7.95 -17.39
C HIS A 37 -5.78 6.92 -17.83
N GLY A 38 -6.83 7.37 -18.54
CA GLY A 38 -7.96 6.50 -18.88
C GLY A 38 -8.73 6.02 -17.63
N GLY A 39 -8.90 4.71 -17.50
CA GLY A 39 -9.48 4.05 -16.33
C GLY A 39 -8.50 3.85 -15.17
N GLU A 40 -7.19 3.96 -15.45
CA GLU A 40 -6.14 3.64 -14.49
C GLU A 40 -5.79 4.82 -13.60
N ILE A 41 -5.57 4.53 -12.32
CA ILE A 41 -5.32 5.50 -11.26
C ILE A 41 -4.10 5.04 -10.48
N GLN A 42 -3.16 5.94 -10.26
CA GLN A 42 -2.00 5.67 -9.42
C GLN A 42 -1.76 6.81 -8.45
N MET A 43 -1.57 6.43 -7.19
CA MET A 43 -1.24 7.33 -6.10
C MET A 43 0.27 7.32 -5.81
N PHE A 44 0.81 8.48 -5.46
CA PHE A 44 2.22 8.68 -5.14
C PHE A 44 2.39 9.78 -4.08
N LEU A 45 3.39 9.62 -3.23
CA LEU A 45 3.69 10.50 -2.11
C LEU A 45 4.64 11.61 -2.56
N LEU A 46 4.21 12.87 -2.42
CA LEU A 46 5.05 14.05 -2.64
C LEU A 46 5.29 14.81 -1.34
N GLU A 47 6.50 15.31 -1.17
CA GLU A 47 6.90 16.24 -0.12
C GLU A 47 7.68 17.42 -0.74
N PRO A 48 7.70 18.59 -0.08
CA PRO A 48 8.41 19.76 -0.58
C PRO A 48 9.86 19.45 -0.96
N GLY A 49 10.23 19.84 -2.17
CA GLY A 49 11.56 19.62 -2.72
C GLY A 49 11.78 18.24 -3.35
N ASP A 50 10.76 17.40 -3.48
CA ASP A 50 10.79 16.24 -4.38
C ASP A 50 10.82 16.68 -5.85
N SER A 51 11.36 15.79 -6.69
CA SER A 51 11.34 15.87 -8.15
C SER A 51 11.18 14.45 -8.67
N LEU A 52 9.97 14.11 -9.10
CA LEU A 52 9.60 12.77 -9.54
C LEU A 52 9.41 12.72 -11.04
N MET A 53 10.05 11.73 -11.65
CA MET A 53 9.76 11.29 -13.02
C MET A 53 9.31 9.85 -12.95
N PHE A 54 8.19 9.54 -13.60
CA PHE A 54 7.71 8.17 -13.74
C PHE A 54 7.66 7.75 -15.21
N ARG A 55 7.93 6.47 -15.44
CA ARG A 55 7.79 5.80 -16.73
C ARG A 55 6.87 4.60 -16.53
N LEU A 56 5.96 4.38 -17.47
CA LEU A 56 5.00 3.28 -17.44
C LEU A 56 4.66 2.84 -18.86
N ASN A 57 4.22 1.60 -18.98
CA ASN A 57 3.56 1.02 -20.13
C ASN A 57 2.05 1.05 -19.87
N THR A 58 1.26 1.61 -20.78
CA THR A 58 -0.19 1.74 -20.59
C THR A 58 -0.95 0.41 -20.68
N PHE A 59 -0.32 -0.68 -21.15
CA PHE A 59 -0.91 -2.02 -21.13
C PHE A 59 -0.75 -2.70 -19.76
N ASP A 60 0.37 -2.48 -19.07
CA ASP A 60 0.70 -3.07 -17.77
C ASP A 60 0.97 -1.94 -16.76
N PHE A 61 -0.06 -1.14 -16.47
CA PHE A 61 0.07 0.23 -15.95
C PHE A 61 0.87 0.36 -14.66
N ASP A 62 0.38 -0.22 -13.57
CA ASP A 62 0.98 -0.20 -12.24
C ASP A 62 2.18 -1.15 -12.13
N GLU A 63 2.10 -2.32 -12.77
CA GLU A 63 3.18 -3.31 -12.77
C GLU A 63 4.46 -2.84 -13.48
N SER A 64 4.35 -1.93 -14.44
CA SER A 64 5.49 -1.36 -15.18
C SER A 64 5.99 -0.02 -14.63
N LEU A 65 5.35 0.51 -13.59
CA LEU A 65 5.62 1.85 -13.10
C LEU A 65 6.95 1.92 -12.34
N VAL A 66 7.84 2.79 -12.81
CA VAL A 66 9.11 3.06 -12.12
C VAL A 66 9.29 4.55 -11.88
N TYR A 67 9.55 4.92 -10.62
CA TYR A 67 9.86 6.28 -10.22
C TYR A 67 11.37 6.53 -10.23
N THR A 68 11.78 7.73 -10.65
CA THR A 68 13.16 8.25 -10.62
C THR A 68 13.18 9.71 -10.14
N GLY A 69 14.35 10.18 -9.71
CA GLY A 69 14.53 11.51 -9.12
C GLY A 69 14.44 11.56 -7.59
N LYS A 70 14.27 12.76 -7.03
CA LYS A 70 14.19 12.98 -5.57
C LYS A 70 12.77 12.66 -5.09
N GLY A 71 12.67 11.75 -4.12
CA GLY A 71 11.39 11.15 -3.71
C GLY A 71 11.08 9.82 -4.41
N ALA A 72 11.90 9.38 -5.37
CA ALA A 72 11.65 8.13 -6.10
C ALA A 72 11.75 6.89 -5.22
N LYS A 73 12.74 6.83 -4.32
CA LYS A 73 12.98 5.65 -3.48
C LYS A 73 11.75 5.31 -2.62
N LYS A 74 11.13 6.32 -1.99
CA LYS A 74 9.93 6.13 -1.17
C LYS A 74 8.73 5.69 -2.00
N ASN A 75 8.53 6.27 -3.19
CA ASN A 75 7.44 5.87 -4.07
C ASN A 75 7.64 4.48 -4.66
N ASN A 76 8.86 4.12 -5.06
CA ASN A 76 9.23 2.76 -5.45
C ASN A 76 9.04 1.77 -4.30
N TYR A 77 9.32 2.16 -3.05
CA TYR A 77 9.02 1.30 -1.90
C TYR A 77 7.51 1.03 -1.79
N LEU A 78 6.69 2.09 -1.80
CA LEU A 78 5.25 2.01 -1.61
C LEU A 78 4.57 1.19 -2.72
N ILE A 79 4.91 1.42 -4.00
CA ILE A 79 4.31 0.67 -5.11
C ILE A 79 4.71 -0.82 -5.08
N ASN A 80 5.98 -1.11 -4.77
CA ASN A 80 6.43 -2.50 -4.66
C ASN A 80 5.79 -3.22 -3.45
N ASP A 81 5.51 -2.49 -2.37
CA ASP A 81 4.80 -3.03 -1.22
C ASP A 81 3.33 -3.28 -1.54
N PHE A 82 2.67 -2.37 -2.25
CA PHE A 82 1.31 -2.54 -2.76
C PHE A 82 1.19 -3.79 -3.65
N LEU A 83 1.99 -3.90 -4.71
CA LEU A 83 1.98 -5.05 -5.64
C LEU A 83 2.28 -6.39 -4.94
N LYS A 84 3.10 -6.36 -3.87
CA LYS A 84 3.36 -7.55 -3.04
C LYS A 84 2.12 -7.90 -2.20
N SER A 85 1.47 -6.89 -1.63
CA SER A 85 0.28 -7.04 -0.78
C SER A 85 -0.89 -7.63 -1.56
N GLU A 86 -1.10 -7.24 -2.81
CA GLU A 86 -2.13 -7.85 -3.67
C GLU A 86 -1.89 -9.35 -3.91
N LYS A 87 -0.62 -9.75 -4.06
CA LYS A 87 -0.24 -11.17 -4.20
C LYS A 87 -0.45 -11.93 -2.89
N GLU A 88 -0.18 -11.28 -1.76
CA GLU A 88 -0.38 -11.83 -0.42
C GLU A 88 -1.86 -11.98 -0.09
N GLU A 89 -2.71 -11.01 -0.41
CA GLU A 89 -4.16 -11.04 -0.19
C GLU A 89 -4.80 -12.26 -0.88
N LYS A 90 -4.38 -12.58 -2.10
CA LYS A 90 -4.80 -13.80 -2.82
C LYS A 90 -4.44 -15.08 -2.04
N GLN A 91 -3.37 -15.08 -1.24
CA GLN A 91 -3.01 -16.20 -0.37
C GLN A 91 -3.75 -16.18 0.97
N VAL A 92 -4.12 -15.01 1.49
CA VAL A 92 -4.88 -14.88 2.75
C VAL A 92 -6.16 -15.71 2.68
N PHE A 93 -6.88 -15.69 1.57
CA PHE A 93 -8.07 -16.53 1.38
C PHE A 93 -7.79 -18.03 1.54
N LYS A 94 -6.62 -18.50 1.12
CA LYS A 94 -6.20 -19.90 1.33
C LYS A 94 -5.83 -20.14 2.79
N PHE A 95 -5.14 -19.19 3.43
CA PHE A 95 -4.81 -19.28 4.85
C PHE A 95 -6.05 -19.29 5.73
N CYS A 96 -7.15 -18.68 5.29
CA CYS A 96 -8.42 -18.74 6.01
C CYS A 96 -9.00 -20.15 6.12
N GLN A 97 -8.47 -21.15 5.41
CA GLN A 97 -8.86 -22.56 5.61
C GLN A 97 -8.11 -23.24 6.76
N LEU A 98 -7.08 -22.59 7.32
CA LEU A 98 -6.30 -23.11 8.45
C LEU A 98 -7.05 -22.94 9.78
N SER A 99 -6.59 -23.61 10.84
CA SER A 99 -7.09 -23.34 12.20
C SER A 99 -6.74 -21.90 12.64
N PRO A 100 -7.44 -21.33 13.64
CA PRO A 100 -7.17 -19.97 14.12
C PRO A 100 -5.72 -19.72 14.50
N GLU A 101 -5.08 -20.68 15.16
CA GLU A 101 -3.68 -20.60 15.61
C GLU A 101 -2.72 -20.62 14.42
N ALA A 102 -2.96 -21.54 13.47
CA ALA A 102 -2.13 -21.67 12.28
C ALA A 102 -2.27 -20.45 11.34
N PHE A 103 -3.49 -19.93 11.19
CA PHE A 103 -3.76 -18.68 10.47
C PHE A 103 -3.04 -17.50 11.12
N THR A 104 -3.22 -17.31 12.43
CA THR A 104 -2.62 -16.20 13.19
C THR A 104 -1.10 -16.23 13.06
N LYS A 105 -0.47 -17.39 13.24
CA LYS A 105 0.97 -17.57 13.05
C LYS A 105 1.44 -17.18 11.64
N LYS A 106 0.65 -17.48 10.61
CA LYS A 106 0.99 -17.15 9.22
C LYS A 106 0.94 -15.64 8.98
N ILE A 107 -0.11 -14.97 9.45
CA ILE A 107 -0.31 -13.53 9.29
C ILE A 107 0.68 -12.73 10.15
N ASP A 108 0.98 -13.17 11.38
CA ASP A 108 2.03 -12.58 12.22
C ASP A 108 3.41 -12.65 11.57
N SER A 109 3.73 -13.79 10.93
CA SER A 109 4.99 -13.95 10.19
C SER A 109 5.10 -12.95 9.03
N ILE A 110 4.01 -12.74 8.28
CA ILE A 110 3.98 -11.79 7.16
C ILE A 110 4.20 -10.36 7.67
N ARG A 111 3.49 -9.96 8.74
CA ARG A 111 3.67 -8.64 9.35
C ARG A 111 5.10 -8.43 9.85
N ALA A 112 5.68 -9.43 10.52
CA ALA A 112 7.05 -9.38 11.02
C ALA A 112 8.07 -9.20 9.88
N GLU A 113 7.89 -9.89 8.76
CA GLU A 113 8.73 -9.72 7.57
C GLU A 113 8.61 -8.32 6.96
N LYS A 114 7.39 -7.78 6.86
CA LYS A 114 7.16 -6.41 6.37
C LYS A 114 7.81 -5.36 7.28
N ASN A 115 7.62 -5.47 8.60
CA ASN A 115 8.25 -4.58 9.58
C ASN A 115 9.78 -4.65 9.51
N LYS A 116 10.35 -5.85 9.36
CA LYS A 116 11.80 -6.04 9.19
C LYS A 116 12.30 -5.37 7.89
N LYS A 117 11.55 -5.47 6.80
CA LYS A 117 11.87 -4.82 5.52
C LYS A 117 11.80 -3.30 5.62
N LEU A 118 10.76 -2.76 6.27
CA LEU A 118 10.61 -1.31 6.51
C LEU A 118 11.76 -0.78 7.37
N LYS A 119 12.07 -1.45 8.48
CA LYS A 119 13.19 -1.06 9.36
C LYS A 119 14.52 -1.00 8.61
N LYS A 120 14.85 -2.04 7.83
CA LYS A 120 16.06 -2.04 6.99
C LYS A 120 16.08 -0.90 5.98
N TYR A 121 14.92 -0.56 5.41
CA TYR A 121 14.80 0.55 4.48
C TYR A 121 15.05 1.89 5.18
N GLN A 122 14.49 2.09 6.37
CA GLN A 122 14.69 3.28 7.21
C GLN A 122 16.14 3.44 7.67
N GLU A 123 16.83 2.34 8.01
CA GLU A 123 18.25 2.37 8.40
C GLU A 123 19.15 2.75 7.21
N LYS A 124 18.78 2.34 5.99
CA LYS A 124 19.56 2.57 4.77
C LYS A 124 19.32 3.97 4.17
N HIS A 125 18.19 4.60 4.47
CA HIS A 125 17.73 5.81 3.80
C HIS A 125 17.23 6.84 4.80
N ASN A 126 17.58 8.11 4.59
CA ASN A 126 16.97 9.20 5.35
C ASN A 126 15.48 9.35 4.94
N THR A 127 14.59 8.77 5.74
CA THR A 127 13.15 8.69 5.49
C THR A 127 12.41 9.80 6.23
N SER A 128 11.33 10.31 5.62
CA SER A 128 10.49 11.30 6.28
C SER A 128 9.52 10.67 7.27
N GLU A 129 9.08 11.45 8.26
CA GLU A 129 8.06 11.02 9.22
C GLU A 129 6.76 10.62 8.52
N LEU A 130 6.34 11.38 7.50
CA LEU A 130 5.14 11.10 6.73
C LEU A 130 5.23 9.75 6.00
N PHE A 131 6.35 9.49 5.32
CA PHE A 131 6.59 8.18 4.71
C PHE A 131 6.54 7.05 5.74
N ASN A 132 7.19 7.23 6.90
CA ASN A 132 7.24 6.20 7.94
C ASN A 132 5.84 5.89 8.49
N LYS A 133 5.02 6.91 8.72
CA LYS A 133 3.63 6.74 9.16
C LYS A 133 2.80 5.98 8.11
N ILE A 134 2.90 6.37 6.85
CA ILE A 134 2.16 5.74 5.75
C ILE A 134 2.58 4.27 5.58
N ALA A 135 3.89 4.00 5.52
CA ALA A 135 4.39 2.65 5.33
C ALA A 135 3.97 1.73 6.50
N GLN A 136 4.05 2.21 7.74
CA GLN A 136 3.59 1.43 8.90
C GLN A 136 2.07 1.22 8.87
N ALA A 137 1.29 2.26 8.52
CA ALA A 137 -0.16 2.16 8.41
C ALA A 137 -0.59 1.12 7.36
N ASN A 138 0.12 1.02 6.22
CA ASN A 138 -0.15 -0.01 5.22
C ASN A 138 0.10 -1.43 5.78
N ILE A 139 1.23 -1.64 6.46
CA ILE A 139 1.56 -2.94 7.09
C ILE A 139 0.49 -3.34 8.12
N ASP A 140 0.05 -2.37 8.92
CA ASP A 140 -0.95 -2.60 9.96
C ASP A 140 -2.32 -2.86 9.34
N TYR A 141 -2.71 -2.10 8.31
CA TYR A 141 -3.95 -2.30 7.57
C TYR A 141 -4.04 -3.70 6.97
N ASP A 142 -3.00 -4.16 6.26
CA ASP A 142 -2.97 -5.50 5.67
C ASP A 142 -3.11 -6.60 6.73
N TYR A 143 -2.45 -6.40 7.88
CA TYR A 143 -2.51 -7.33 8.99
C TYR A 143 -3.91 -7.43 9.61
N TYR A 144 -4.51 -6.29 9.94
CA TYR A 144 -5.80 -6.25 10.61
C TYR A 144 -6.95 -6.61 9.67
N SER A 145 -6.91 -6.20 8.40
CA SER A 145 -7.88 -6.60 7.38
C SER A 145 -7.86 -8.11 7.14
N SER A 146 -6.69 -8.73 7.10
CA SER A 146 -6.55 -10.19 7.03
C SER A 146 -7.22 -10.89 8.23
N LYS A 147 -7.03 -10.35 9.43
CA LYS A 147 -7.66 -10.90 10.64
C LYS A 147 -9.17 -10.67 10.66
N GLU A 148 -9.64 -9.54 10.13
CA GLU A 148 -11.05 -9.21 10.02
C GLU A 148 -11.78 -10.14 9.05
N ILE A 149 -11.19 -10.45 7.89
CA ILE A 149 -11.82 -11.30 6.87
C ILE A 149 -11.85 -12.78 7.27
N TYR A 150 -10.87 -13.24 8.06
CA TYR A 150 -10.71 -14.63 8.46
C TYR A 150 -11.99 -15.32 8.97
N PRO A 151 -12.69 -14.82 10.00
CA PRO A 151 -13.84 -15.54 10.55
C PRO A 151 -15.00 -15.64 9.56
N PHE A 152 -15.15 -14.67 8.65
CA PHE A 152 -16.17 -14.71 7.60
C PHE A 152 -15.87 -15.79 6.57
N VAL A 153 -14.62 -15.93 6.17
CA VAL A 153 -14.19 -16.94 5.18
C VAL A 153 -14.14 -18.34 5.82
N HIS A 154 -13.58 -18.46 7.02
CA HIS A 154 -13.37 -19.74 7.70
C HIS A 154 -14.67 -20.38 8.20
N TYR A 155 -15.58 -19.60 8.80
CA TYR A 155 -16.82 -20.13 9.38
C TYR A 155 -18.05 -19.96 8.49
N GLY A 156 -17.93 -19.23 7.37
CA GLY A 156 -19.02 -18.96 6.45
C GLY A 156 -20.23 -18.29 7.13
N ARG A 157 -21.45 -18.68 6.78
CA ARG A 157 -22.69 -18.08 7.33
C ARG A 157 -23.05 -18.53 8.75
N ASN A 158 -22.19 -19.31 9.43
CA ASN A 158 -22.49 -19.82 10.77
C ASN A 158 -22.27 -18.73 11.84
N LYS A 159 -23.28 -17.87 12.02
CA LYS A 159 -23.26 -16.74 12.97
C LYS A 159 -22.85 -17.12 14.40
N LYS A 160 -23.25 -18.31 14.88
CA LYS A 160 -22.92 -18.80 16.24
C LYS A 160 -21.44 -19.14 16.38
N LYS A 161 -20.83 -19.76 15.36
CA LYS A 161 -19.38 -20.02 15.33
C LYS A 161 -18.59 -18.72 15.15
N LEU A 162 -19.05 -17.81 14.29
CA LEU A 162 -18.48 -16.46 14.11
C LEU A 162 -18.37 -15.71 15.43
N LEU A 163 -19.49 -15.52 16.15
CA LEU A 163 -19.52 -14.78 17.42
C LEU A 163 -18.61 -15.39 18.50
N LYS A 164 -18.51 -16.72 18.56
CA LYS A 164 -17.67 -17.41 19.55
C LYS A 164 -16.17 -17.23 19.28
N HIS A 165 -15.75 -17.16 18.02
CA HIS A 165 -14.33 -17.15 17.65
C HIS A 165 -13.81 -15.78 17.25
N TYR A 166 -14.68 -14.80 17.01
CA TYR A 166 -14.30 -13.41 16.77
C TYR A 166 -13.34 -12.92 17.86
N LEU A 167 -13.69 -13.11 19.13
CA LEU A 167 -12.85 -12.71 20.27
C LEU A 167 -11.46 -13.36 20.25
N LEU A 168 -11.32 -14.65 19.93
CA LEU A 168 -10.03 -15.37 19.94
C LEU A 168 -8.99 -14.80 18.96
N ILE A 169 -9.46 -14.23 17.84
CA ILE A 169 -8.60 -13.67 16.78
C ILE A 169 -8.06 -12.28 17.17
N PHE A 170 -8.84 -11.53 17.96
CA PHE A 170 -8.48 -10.17 18.40
C PHE A 170 -7.83 -10.13 19.79
N THR A 171 -8.05 -11.12 20.66
CA THR A 171 -7.50 -11.16 22.03
C THR A 171 -6.13 -11.84 22.14
N THR A 172 -5.60 -12.46 21.08
CA THR A 172 -4.27 -13.08 21.09
C THR A 172 -3.12 -12.07 21.03
N THR A 173 -3.42 -10.77 20.93
CA THR A 173 -2.42 -9.69 20.91
C THR A 173 -2.08 -9.11 22.30
N GLU A 174 -2.69 -9.60 23.39
CA GLU A 174 -2.49 -9.05 24.76
C GLU A 174 -1.83 -10.01 25.77
N LYS A 175 -1.16 -11.09 25.31
CA LYS A 175 -0.34 -11.88 26.23
C LYS A 175 1.11 -12.02 25.74
N ILE A 176 1.95 -11.29 26.48
CA ILE A 176 3.41 -11.34 26.68
C ILE A 176 4.16 -10.18 26.03
#